data_AF-A0A963NYX4-F1
#
_entry.id   AF-A0A963NYX4-F1
#
_cell.length_a   1.000
_cell.length_b   1.000
_cell.length_c   1.000
_cell.angle_alpha   90.00
_cell.angle_beta   90.00
_cell.angle_gamma   90.00
#
_symmetry.space_group_name_H-M   'P 1'
#
loop_
_entity.id
_entity.type
_entity.pdbx_description
1 polymer ?
#
loop_
_entity_poly.entity_id
_entity_poly.type
_entity_poly.pdbx_seq_one_letter_code
_entity_poly.pdbx_strand_id
1 'polypeptide(L)'
;HGLDGDPTLRAELLAAYDKLAPYPEVPGVLARLAEGGLPLAVLSNGTPAMLDAGLAHAGIAGSFTAILSIEEIGVFKPAPEVYSLATRHLGLAAPKILFLSSNGWDVHGAAAFGFTTIHVDRQASPPERLPGRPVHRLADLAPLPGLLGL
;
A
#
# COMPACT_ATOMS: atom_id res chain seq x y z
N HIS A 1 10.16 -26.50 4.12
CA HIS A 1 9.36 -27.55 4.78
C HIS A 1 9.25 -27.19 6.25
N GLY A 2 8.10 -26.70 6.73
CA GLY A 2 8.02 -26.31 8.14
C GLY A 2 6.73 -25.70 8.69
N LEU A 3 5.66 -25.53 7.90
CA LEU A 3 4.40 -24.96 8.41
C LEU A 3 3.14 -25.67 7.91
N ASP A 4 3.26 -26.90 7.40
CA ASP A 4 2.11 -27.61 6.80
C ASP A 4 1.26 -28.38 7.83
N GLY A 5 1.58 -28.30 9.13
CA GLY A 5 1.03 -29.23 10.14
C GLY A 5 0.35 -28.63 11.38
N ASP A 6 0.38 -27.31 11.59
CA ASP A 6 -0.21 -26.70 12.79
C ASP A 6 -1.25 -25.63 12.42
N PRO A 7 -2.55 -26.00 12.35
CA PRO A 7 -3.65 -25.08 12.07
C PRO A 7 -3.74 -23.93 13.07
N THR A 8 -3.33 -24.15 14.32
CA THR A 8 -3.36 -23.15 15.39
C THR A 8 -2.25 -22.14 15.18
N LEU A 9 -1.02 -22.57 14.92
CA LEU A 9 0.09 -21.67 14.60
C LEU A 9 -0.18 -20.87 13.32
N ARG A 10 -0.78 -21.50 12.30
CA ARG A 10 -1.22 -20.81 11.07
C ARG A 10 -2.28 -19.75 11.40
N ALA A 11 -3.26 -20.08 12.22
CA ALA A 11 -4.30 -19.13 12.63
C ALA A 11 -3.72 -17.99 13.49
N GLU A 12 -2.78 -18.27 14.40
CA GLU A 12 -2.13 -17.26 15.24
C GLU A 12 -1.25 -16.31 14.42
N LEU A 13 -0.49 -16.82 13.44
CA LEU A 13 0.30 -16.00 12.53
C LEU A 13 -0.58 -15.10 11.66
N LEU A 14 -1.69 -15.62 11.13
CA LEU A 14 -2.66 -14.83 10.37
C LEU A 14 -3.33 -13.77 11.27
N ALA A 15 -3.75 -14.15 12.48
CA ALA A 15 -4.35 -13.24 13.44
C ALA A 15 -3.37 -12.17 13.96
N ALA A 16 -2.06 -12.44 13.95
CA ALA A 16 -1.03 -11.44 14.27
C ALA A 16 -0.90 -10.39 13.16
N TYR A 17 -1.06 -10.77 11.89
CA TYR A 17 -1.13 -9.84 10.76
C TYR A 17 -2.36 -8.91 10.86
N ASP A 18 -3.49 -9.44 11.32
CA ASP A 18 -4.74 -8.68 11.49
C ASP A 18 -4.70 -7.66 12.64
N LYS A 19 -3.70 -7.75 13.53
CA LYS A 19 -3.57 -6.92 14.75
C LYS A 19 -2.46 -5.86 14.67
N LEU A 20 -1.93 -5.60 13.48
CA LEU A 20 -0.86 -4.61 13.32
C LEU A 20 -1.43 -3.20 13.53
N ALA A 21 -0.95 -2.53 14.57
CA ALA A 21 -1.22 -1.11 14.77
C ALA A 21 -0.57 -0.28 13.65
N PRO A 22 -1.22 0.82 13.20
CA PRO A 22 -0.60 1.72 12.25
C PRO A 22 0.61 2.41 12.88
N TYR A 23 1.56 2.85 12.06
CA TYR A 23 2.63 3.72 12.55
C TYR A 23 2.02 5.03 13.10
N PRO A 24 2.60 5.65 14.16
CA PRO A 24 1.97 6.76 14.87
C PRO A 24 1.56 7.96 14.00
N GLU A 25 2.29 8.22 12.92
CA GLU A 25 2.03 9.33 12.00
C GLU A 25 0.89 9.05 11.02
N VAL A 26 0.58 7.77 10.75
CA VAL A 26 -0.32 7.35 9.66
C VAL A 26 -1.71 7.95 9.80
N PRO A 27 -2.42 7.86 10.94
CA PRO A 27 -3.78 8.39 11.05
C PRO A 27 -3.83 9.91 10.79
N GLY A 28 -2.87 10.66 11.34
CA GLY A 28 -2.79 12.11 11.15
C GLY A 28 -2.47 12.51 9.71
N VAL A 29 -1.59 11.77 9.03
CA VAL A 29 -1.29 11.99 7.62
C VAL A 29 -2.53 11.70 6.75
N LEU A 30 -3.18 10.55 6.95
CA LEU A 30 -4.39 10.19 6.18
C LEU A 30 -5.50 11.23 6.34
N ALA A 31 -5.71 11.75 7.56
CA ALA A 31 -6.66 12.82 7.81
C ALA A 31 -6.34 14.09 7.00
N ARG A 32 -5.07 14.55 6.99
CA ARG A 32 -4.64 15.72 6.21
C ARG A 32 -4.81 15.52 4.70
N LEU A 33 -4.53 14.32 4.19
CA LEU A 33 -4.75 14.01 2.78
C LEU A 33 -6.24 14.07 2.42
N ALA A 34 -7.10 13.55 3.30
CA ALA A 34 -8.55 13.60 3.12
C ALA A 34 -9.09 15.04 3.20
N GLU A 35 -8.62 15.86 4.14
CA GLU A 35 -8.93 17.30 4.24
C GLU A 35 -8.48 18.06 2.98
N GLY A 36 -7.36 17.64 2.37
CA GLY A 36 -6.89 18.12 1.08
C GLY A 36 -7.72 17.67 -0.13
N GLY A 37 -8.77 16.87 0.07
CA GLY A 37 -9.66 16.39 -0.98
C GLY A 37 -9.08 15.28 -1.86
N LEU A 38 -8.02 14.59 -1.40
CA LEU A 38 -7.40 13.51 -2.16
C LEU A 38 -8.12 12.18 -1.90
N PRO A 39 -8.63 11.47 -2.94
CA PRO A 39 -9.15 10.13 -2.77
C PRO A 39 -8.02 9.17 -2.46
N LEU A 40 -8.18 8.40 -1.38
CA LEU A 40 -7.20 7.41 -0.94
C LEU A 40 -7.70 6.00 -1.25
N ALA A 41 -6.79 5.12 -1.67
CA ALA A 41 -7.10 3.72 -1.94
C ALA A 41 -6.00 2.79 -1.43
N VAL A 42 -6.39 1.58 -1.02
CA VAL A 42 -5.47 0.48 -0.73
C VAL A 42 -5.39 -0.45 -1.94
N LEU A 43 -4.18 -0.89 -2.31
CA LEU A 43 -3.96 -1.97 -3.28
C LEU A 43 -3.05 -3.02 -2.65
N SER A 44 -3.60 -4.19 -2.31
CA SER A 44 -2.90 -5.19 -1.51
C SER A 44 -3.08 -6.62 -2.02
N ASN A 45 -2.09 -7.47 -1.71
CA ASN A 45 -2.12 -8.90 -2.02
C ASN A 45 -3.04 -9.70 -1.07
N GLY A 46 -3.52 -9.09 0.03
CA GLY A 46 -4.41 -9.74 1.00
C GLY A 46 -5.85 -9.89 0.47
N THR A 47 -6.59 -10.84 1.01
CA THR A 47 -8.01 -11.03 0.67
C THR A 47 -8.84 -9.83 1.14
N PRO A 48 -10.01 -9.54 0.54
CA PRO A 48 -10.85 -8.43 0.99
C PRO A 48 -11.15 -8.47 2.50
N ALA A 49 -11.46 -9.65 3.04
CA ALA A 49 -11.74 -9.84 4.46
C ALA A 49 -10.53 -9.50 5.36
N MET A 50 -9.31 -9.86 4.95
CA MET A 50 -8.10 -9.51 5.69
C MET A 50 -7.85 -8.01 5.67
N LEU A 51 -8.07 -7.35 4.53
CA LEU A 51 -7.85 -5.90 4.40
C LEU A 51 -8.86 -5.12 5.24
N ASP A 52 -10.14 -5.49 5.17
CA ASP A 52 -11.19 -4.86 5.97
C ASP A 52 -10.93 -5.02 7.47
N ALA A 53 -10.58 -6.23 7.91
CA ALA A 53 -10.26 -6.50 9.31
C ALA A 53 -9.04 -5.69 9.78
N GLY A 54 -7.95 -5.69 9.01
CA GLY A 54 -6.73 -4.95 9.36
C GLY A 54 -6.95 -3.44 9.41
N LEU A 55 -7.67 -2.86 8.46
CA LEU A 55 -7.97 -1.43 8.42
C LEU A 55 -8.94 -1.01 9.52
N ALA A 56 -9.93 -1.85 9.85
CA ALA A 56 -10.85 -1.62 10.96
C ALA A 56 -10.12 -1.69 12.31
N HIS A 57 -9.25 -2.70 12.50
CA HIS A 57 -8.43 -2.82 13.70
C HIS A 57 -7.48 -1.62 13.87
N ALA A 58 -6.87 -1.17 12.78
CA ALA A 58 -6.01 0.01 12.76
C ALA A 58 -6.77 1.34 12.92
N GLY A 59 -8.11 1.33 12.88
CA GLY A 59 -8.93 2.54 13.03
C GLY A 59 -8.85 3.51 11.84
N ILE A 60 -8.41 3.05 10.67
CA ILE A 60 -8.17 3.90 9.48
C ILE A 60 -9.02 3.50 8.26
N ALA A 61 -9.92 2.52 8.40
CA ALA A 61 -10.80 2.09 7.31
C ALA A 61 -11.58 3.26 6.67
N GLY A 62 -12.08 4.19 7.48
CA GLY A 62 -12.83 5.36 7.02
C GLY A 62 -12.02 6.39 6.23
N SER A 63 -10.69 6.24 6.15
CA SER A 63 -9.83 7.13 5.36
C SER A 63 -9.78 6.76 3.87
N PHE A 64 -10.20 5.54 3.50
CA PHE A 64 -10.06 5.03 2.13
C PHE A 64 -11.39 5.02 1.38
N THR A 65 -11.35 5.53 0.16
CA THR A 65 -12.47 5.49 -0.79
C THR A 65 -12.58 4.16 -1.52
N ALA A 66 -11.50 3.37 -1.55
CA ALA A 66 -11.45 2.08 -2.19
C ALA A 66 -10.43 1.14 -1.51
N ILE A 67 -10.78 -0.14 -1.42
CA ILE A 67 -9.90 -1.22 -0.95
C ILE A 67 -9.84 -2.26 -2.06
N LEU A 68 -8.69 -2.38 -2.72
CA LEU A 68 -8.48 -3.22 -3.90
C LEU A 68 -7.62 -4.43 -3.52
N SER A 69 -8.22 -5.62 -3.60
CA SER A 69 -7.52 -6.89 -3.44
C SER A 69 -7.14 -7.46 -4.81
N ILE A 70 -5.97 -8.08 -4.90
CA ILE A 70 -5.59 -8.84 -6.09
C ILE A 70 -6.38 -10.14 -6.26
N GLU A 71 -7.13 -10.58 -5.25
CA GLU A 71 -7.88 -11.84 -5.27
C GLU A 71 -8.83 -11.88 -6.48
N GLU A 72 -9.37 -10.72 -6.88
CA GLU A 72 -10.23 -10.57 -8.06
C GLU A 72 -9.56 -10.99 -9.38
N ILE A 73 -8.23 -10.84 -9.49
CA ILE A 73 -7.49 -11.09 -10.73
C ILE A 73 -6.57 -12.31 -10.65
N GLY A 74 -6.33 -12.86 -9.45
CA GLY A 74 -5.53 -14.08 -9.25
C GLY A 74 -4.04 -13.95 -9.59
N VAL A 75 -3.52 -12.73 -9.70
CA VAL A 75 -2.11 -12.43 -10.03
C VAL A 75 -1.50 -11.52 -8.98
N PHE A 76 -0.25 -11.77 -8.59
CA PHE A 76 0.47 -10.99 -7.58
C PHE A 76 1.29 -9.85 -8.18
N LYS A 77 1.50 -8.78 -7.41
CA LYS A 77 2.50 -7.76 -7.74
C LYS A 77 3.88 -8.43 -7.90
N PRO A 78 4.76 -7.94 -8.81
CA PRO A 78 4.67 -6.69 -9.57
C PRO A 78 4.04 -6.84 -10.98
N ALA A 79 3.15 -7.81 -11.20
CA ALA A 79 2.48 -7.93 -12.49
C ALA A 79 1.66 -6.65 -12.82
N PRO A 80 1.76 -6.12 -14.05
CA PRO A 80 1.12 -4.85 -14.43
C PRO A 80 -0.41 -4.87 -14.29
N GLU A 81 -1.04 -6.03 -14.41
CA GLU A 81 -2.47 -6.26 -14.23
C GLU A 81 -2.93 -5.82 -12.84
N VAL A 82 -2.09 -5.96 -11.82
CA VAL A 82 -2.39 -5.53 -10.46
C VAL A 82 -2.47 -4.01 -10.37
N TYR A 83 -1.51 -3.28 -10.94
CA TYR A 83 -1.53 -1.82 -10.95
C TYR A 83 -2.70 -1.28 -11.80
N SER A 84 -3.09 -2.01 -12.85
CA SER A 84 -4.25 -1.65 -13.66
C SER A 84 -5.56 -1.57 -12.85
N LEU A 85 -5.70 -2.32 -11.75
CA LEU A 85 -6.88 -2.26 -10.88
C LEU A 85 -7.10 -0.83 -10.36
N ALA A 86 -6.04 -0.16 -9.91
CA ALA A 86 -6.14 1.21 -9.42
C ALA A 86 -6.53 2.19 -10.54
N THR A 87 -5.96 2.05 -11.74
CA THR A 87 -6.35 2.91 -12.88
C THR A 87 -7.80 2.70 -13.30
N ARG A 88 -8.27 1.44 -13.33
CA ARG A 88 -9.65 1.10 -13.72
C ARG A 88 -10.66 1.60 -12.69
N HIS A 89 -10.36 1.39 -11.41
CA HIS A 89 -11.25 1.79 -10.33
C HIS A 89 -11.34 3.32 -10.19
N LEU A 90 -10.21 4.03 -10.27
CA LEU A 90 -10.16 5.48 -10.12
C LEU A 90 -10.54 6.23 -11.40
N GLY A 91 -10.54 5.57 -12.56
CA GLY A 91 -10.75 6.22 -13.86
C GLY A 91 -9.63 7.21 -14.21
N LEU A 92 -8.44 7.03 -13.64
CA LEU A 92 -7.28 7.93 -13.82
C LEU A 92 -6.19 7.25 -14.64
N ALA A 93 -5.52 8.05 -15.48
CA ALA A 93 -4.29 7.63 -16.12
C ALA A 93 -3.17 7.40 -15.08
N ALA A 94 -2.29 6.43 -15.32
CA ALA A 94 -1.25 6.04 -14.38
C ALA A 94 -0.41 7.24 -13.82
N PRO A 95 0.04 8.22 -14.63
CA PRO A 95 0.81 9.34 -14.10
C PRO A 95 0.05 10.25 -13.12
N LYS A 96 -1.29 10.15 -13.07
CA LYS A 96 -2.16 10.90 -12.14
C LYS A 96 -2.37 10.18 -10.80
N ILE A 97 -1.80 8.99 -10.62
CA ILE A 97 -1.86 8.23 -9.38
C ILE A 97 -0.50 8.32 -8.68
N LEU A 98 -0.52 8.79 -7.43
CA LEU A 98 0.61 8.71 -6.52
C LEU A 98 0.55 7.37 -5.77
N PHE A 99 1.55 6.52 -5.98
CA PHE A 99 1.63 5.21 -5.37
C PHE A 99 2.71 5.17 -4.30
N LEU A 100 2.36 4.70 -3.11
CA LEU A 100 3.27 4.58 -1.97
C LEU A 100 3.40 3.13 -1.55
N SER A 101 4.62 2.68 -1.29
CA SER A 101 4.88 1.37 -0.71
C SER A 101 6.20 1.37 0.08
N SER A 102 6.29 0.52 1.09
CA SER A 102 7.54 0.29 1.83
C SER A 102 8.45 -0.72 1.12
N ASN A 103 7.88 -1.53 0.23
CA ASN A 103 8.60 -2.56 -0.50
C ASN A 103 9.25 -1.97 -1.75
N GLY A 104 10.59 -1.98 -1.81
CA GLY A 104 11.35 -1.45 -2.95
C GLY A 104 10.90 -2.03 -4.29
N TRP A 105 10.78 -3.36 -4.38
CA TRP A 105 10.29 -4.04 -5.58
C TRP A 105 8.89 -3.59 -6.04
N ASP A 106 7.97 -3.26 -5.13
CA ASP A 106 6.61 -2.84 -5.46
C ASP A 106 6.59 -1.39 -5.97
N VAL A 107 7.38 -0.51 -5.33
CA VAL A 107 7.56 0.88 -5.76
C VAL A 107 8.17 0.95 -7.16
N HIS A 108 9.16 0.10 -7.44
CA HIS A 108 9.81 0.01 -8.75
C HIS A 108 8.87 -0.57 -9.81
N GLY A 109 8.12 -1.63 -9.50
CA GLY A 109 7.10 -2.19 -10.39
C GLY A 109 6.00 -1.18 -10.74
N ALA A 110 5.48 -0.46 -9.75
CA ALA A 110 4.51 0.61 -9.95
C ALA A 110 5.06 1.78 -10.80
N ALA A 111 6.32 2.15 -10.59
CA ALA A 111 6.97 3.19 -11.39
C ALA A 111 7.16 2.74 -12.85
N ALA A 112 7.56 1.49 -13.07
CA ALA A 112 7.68 0.91 -14.40
C ALA A 112 6.33 0.80 -15.12
N PHE A 113 5.24 0.57 -14.38
CA PHE A 113 3.87 0.62 -14.91
C PHE A 113 3.43 2.03 -15.33
N GLY A 114 3.97 3.07 -14.68
CA GLY A 114 3.74 4.47 -15.03
C GLY A 114 3.09 5.32 -13.93
N PHE A 115 3.00 4.80 -12.70
CA PHE A 115 2.61 5.62 -11.54
C PHE A 115 3.71 6.61 -11.16
N THR A 116 3.31 7.75 -10.57
CA THR A 116 4.24 8.55 -9.78
C THR A 116 4.42 7.84 -8.46
N THR A 117 5.64 7.48 -8.05
CA THR A 117 5.83 6.64 -6.85
C THR A 117 6.73 7.25 -5.80
N ILE A 118 6.41 6.96 -4.53
CA ILE A 118 7.22 7.32 -3.35
C ILE A 118 7.54 6.04 -2.57
N HIS A 119 8.82 5.84 -2.28
CA HIS A 119 9.28 4.75 -1.41
C HIS A 119 9.26 5.18 0.05
N VAL A 120 8.50 4.50 0.90
CA VAL A 120 8.46 4.77 2.35
C VAL A 120 9.36 3.77 3.07
N ASP A 121 10.63 4.12 3.23
CA ASP A 121 11.67 3.22 3.72
C ASP A 121 12.16 3.59 5.13
N ARG A 122 11.45 3.04 6.12
CA ARG A 122 11.77 3.20 7.55
C ARG A 122 13.10 2.55 7.96
N GLN A 123 13.59 1.59 7.17
CA GLN A 123 14.78 0.79 7.50
C GLN A 123 16.04 1.24 6.76
N ALA A 124 15.95 2.28 5.93
CA ALA A 124 17.05 2.74 5.10
C ALA A 124 17.68 1.60 4.27
N SER A 125 16.84 0.77 3.66
CA SER A 125 17.22 -0.41 2.88
C SER A 125 18.21 -0.09 1.74
N PRO A 126 19.04 -1.06 1.30
CA PRO A 126 19.88 -0.87 0.13
C PRO A 126 19.04 -0.51 -1.12
N PRO A 127 19.57 0.30 -2.05
CA PRO A 127 18.86 0.63 -3.28
C PRO A 127 18.57 -0.60 -4.14
N GLU A 128 17.36 -0.66 -4.68
CA GLU A 128 16.96 -1.69 -5.64
C GLU A 128 17.67 -1.52 -6.99
N ARG A 129 17.86 -2.64 -7.68
CA ARG A 129 18.41 -2.68 -9.05
C ARG A 129 17.34 -3.09 -10.07
N LEU A 130 16.15 -2.52 -9.92
CA LEU A 130 14.98 -2.79 -10.76
C LEU A 130 14.65 -1.58 -11.66
N PRO A 131 13.98 -1.80 -12.81
CA PRO A 131 13.46 -0.70 -13.64
C PRO A 131 12.40 0.11 -12.89
N GLY A 132 12.10 1.31 -13.39
CA GLY A 132 11.26 2.28 -12.66
C GLY A 132 12.04 2.94 -11.52
N ARG A 133 11.73 4.19 -11.20
CA ARG A 133 12.37 4.90 -10.09
C ARG A 133 11.32 5.74 -9.34
N PRO A 134 11.27 5.65 -8.00
CA PRO A 134 10.46 6.59 -7.23
C PRO A 134 10.98 8.00 -7.37
N VAL A 135 10.06 8.97 -7.32
CA VAL A 135 10.38 10.40 -7.34
C VAL A 135 10.91 10.87 -5.98
N HIS A 136 10.48 10.21 -4.90
CA HIS A 136 10.97 10.47 -3.55
C HIS A 136 11.15 9.18 -2.74
N ARG A 137 12.06 9.23 -1.78
CA ARG A 137 12.21 8.23 -0.72
C ARG A 137 12.07 8.92 0.62
N LEU A 138 11.12 8.47 1.44
CA LEU A 138 10.79 9.03 2.74
C LEU A 138 11.09 8.02 3.84
N ALA A 139 11.53 8.48 5.01
CA ALA A 139 11.73 7.62 6.17
C ALA A 139 10.40 7.22 6.82
N ASP A 140 9.36 8.05 6.70
CA ASP A 140 7.99 7.81 7.18
C ASP A 140 7.00 8.62 6.32
N LEU A 141 5.72 8.69 6.73
CA LEU A 141 4.70 9.43 5.99
C LEU A 141 4.57 10.91 6.39
N ALA A 142 5.23 11.37 7.45
CA ALA A 142 5.02 12.72 7.98
C ALA A 142 5.33 13.85 6.97
N PRO A 143 6.34 13.75 6.08
CA PRO A 143 6.62 14.78 5.07
C PRO A 143 5.59 14.85 3.94
N LEU A 144 4.76 13.81 3.76
CA LEU A 144 3.94 13.64 2.56
C LEU A 144 2.96 14.81 2.32
N PRO A 145 2.17 15.30 3.30
CA PRO A 145 1.28 16.43 3.07
C PRO A 145 2.02 17.68 2.56
N GLY A 146 3.19 17.99 3.15
CA GLY A 146 4.00 19.13 2.73
C GLY A 146 4.54 19.00 1.30
N LEU A 147 4.88 17.79 0.85
CA LEU A 147 5.28 17.53 -0.55
C LEU A 147 4.11 17.74 -1.54
N LEU A 148 2.87 17.59 -1.07
CA LEU A 148 1.66 17.79 -1.85
C LEU A 148 1.10 19.21 -1.76
N GLY A 149 1.71 20.09 -0.95
CA GLY A 149 1.23 21.45 -0.72
C GLY A 149 0.01 21.52 0.20
N LEU A 150 -0.19 20.51 1.06
CA LEU A 150 -1.25 20.40 2.06
C LEU A 150 -0.77 20.76 3.48
#